data_AF-A0A412BN37-F1
#
_entry.id   AF-A0A412BN37-F1
#
_cell.length_a   1.000
_cell.length_b   1.000
_cell.length_c   1.000
_cell.angle_alpha   90.00
_cell.angle_beta   90.00
_cell.angle_gamma   90.00
#
_symmetry.space_group_name_H-M   'P 1'
#
loop_
_entity.id
_entity.type
_entity.pdbx_description
1 polymer ?
#
loop_
_entity_poly.entity_id
_entity_poly.type
_entity_poly.pdbx_seq_one_letter_code
_entity_poly.pdbx_strand_id
1 'polypeptide(L)'
;MNQDKIKMREKLSFAMANFGNIPVMTLINGYLLIFYTNICGLSPAACATLFLIARFLDAINDPLVGFIIDHLPTRKMGHFRPTLILGTILCSANFL
;
A
#
# COMPACT_ATOMS: atom_id res chain seq x y z
N MET A 1 -18.67 8.22 24.06
CA MET A 1 -17.95 7.49 22.99
C MET A 1 -18.25 6.02 23.15
N ASN A 2 -19.26 5.50 22.43
CA ASN A 2 -19.53 4.06 22.42
C ASN A 2 -18.34 3.36 21.77
N GLN A 3 -17.65 2.55 22.56
CA GLN A 3 -16.59 1.66 22.11
C GLN A 3 -17.25 0.54 21.30
N ASP A 4 -17.57 0.81 20.03
CA ASP A 4 -17.99 -0.23 19.09
C ASP A 4 -16.83 -1.20 18.92
N LYS A 5 -16.85 -2.27 19.71
CA LYS A 5 -15.85 -3.34 19.65
C LYS A 5 -15.76 -3.84 18.21
N ILE A 6 -14.62 -3.60 17.57
CA ILE A 6 -14.31 -4.12 16.23
C ILE A 6 -14.54 -5.63 16.26
N LYS A 7 -15.47 -6.10 15.41
CA LYS A 7 -15.84 -7.52 15.37
C LYS A 7 -14.63 -8.34 14.92
N MET A 8 -14.45 -9.54 15.48
CA MET A 8 -13.34 -10.43 15.12
C MET A 8 -13.26 -10.69 13.61
N ARG A 9 -14.42 -10.72 12.94
CA ARG A 9 -14.52 -10.84 11.47
C ARG A 9 -13.83 -9.70 10.73
N GLU A 10 -13.94 -8.46 11.21
CA GLU A 10 -13.32 -7.30 10.57
C GLU A 10 -11.80 -7.31 10.75
N LYS A 11 -11.33 -7.73 11.94
CA LYS A 11 -9.89 -7.95 12.17
C LYS A 11 -9.33 -9.04 11.27
N LEU A 12 -10.05 -10.16 11.11
CA LEU A 12 -9.62 -11.27 10.27
C LEU A 12 -9.64 -10.89 8.78
N SER A 13 -10.66 -10.18 8.30
CA SER A 13 -10.70 -9.69 6.92
C SER A 13 -9.58 -8.69 6.63
N PHE A 14 -9.28 -7.79 7.57
CA PHE A 14 -8.14 -6.87 7.43
C PHE A 14 -6.80 -7.63 7.41
N ALA A 15 -6.63 -8.61 8.30
CA ALA A 15 -5.44 -9.45 8.34
C ALA A 15 -5.25 -10.25 7.05
N MET A 16 -6.33 -10.84 6.49
CA MET A 16 -6.28 -11.58 5.23
C MET A 16 -5.91 -10.69 4.04
N ALA A 17 -6.46 -9.46 3.97
CA ALA A 17 -6.10 -8.50 2.94
C ALA A 17 -4.62 -8.11 3.01
N ASN A 18 -4.12 -7.85 4.22
CA ASN A 18 -2.72 -7.50 4.44
C ASN A 18 -1.76 -8.68 4.20
N PHE A 19 -2.19 -9.90 4.53
CA PHE A 19 -1.42 -11.11 4.30
C PHE A 19 -1.20 -11.41 2.81
N GLY A 20 -2.14 -11.04 1.94
CA GLY A 20 -1.94 -11.12 0.50
C GLY A 20 -1.03 -10.02 -0.03
N ASN A 21 -1.18 -8.78 0.45
CA ASN A 21 -0.47 -7.62 -0.10
C ASN A 21 1.04 -7.61 0.27
N ILE A 22 1.39 -7.84 1.54
CA ILE A 22 2.78 -7.77 2.02
C ILE A 22 3.75 -8.67 1.24
N PRO A 23 3.52 -9.98 1.09
CA PRO A 23 4.48 -10.86 0.40
C PRO A 23 4.61 -10.49 -1.07
N VAL A 24 3.50 -10.11 -1.70
CA VAL A 24 3.47 -9.69 -3.11
C VAL A 24 4.31 -8.42 -3.32
N MET A 25 4.12 -7.39 -2.49
CA MET A 25 4.91 -6.16 -2.55
C MET A 25 6.38 -6.39 -2.25
N THR A 26 6.68 -7.28 -1.30
CA THR A 26 8.06 -7.64 -0.94
C THR A 26 8.76 -8.35 -2.10
N LEU A 27 8.06 -9.26 -2.78
CA LEU A 27 8.60 -9.99 -3.92
C LEU A 27 8.86 -9.07 -5.12
N ILE A 28 7.95 -8.13 -5.40
CA ILE A 28 8.16 -7.11 -6.45
C ILE A 28 9.35 -6.21 -6.13
N ASN A 29 9.46 -5.68 -4.91
CA ASN A 29 10.57 -4.82 -4.52
C ASN A 29 11.92 -5.55 -4.66
N GLY A 30 11.99 -6.81 -4.23
CA GLY A 30 13.19 -7.64 -4.38
C GLY A 30 13.51 -7.95 -5.84
N TYR A 31 12.50 -8.27 -6.65
CA TYR A 31 12.67 -8.55 -8.07
C TYR A 31 13.09 -7.31 -8.87
N LEU A 32 12.52 -6.13 -8.60
CA LEU A 32 12.87 -4.87 -9.26
C LEU A 32 14.35 -4.54 -9.13
N LEU A 33 14.95 -4.78 -7.96
CA LEU A 33 16.37 -4.56 -7.74
C LEU A 33 17.21 -5.45 -8.68
N ILE A 34 16.89 -6.75 -8.73
CA ILE A 34 17.55 -7.73 -9.58
C ILE A 34 17.34 -7.40 -11.06
N PHE A 35 16.13 -6.97 -11.45
CA PHE A 35 15.80 -6.60 -12.82
C PHE A 35 16.62 -5.39 -13.29
N TYR A 36 16.69 -4.33 -12.48
CA TYR A 36 17.43 -3.13 -12.86
C TYR A 36 18.95 -3.34 -12.90
N THR A 37 19.52 -4.17 -12.01
CA THR A 37 20.95 -4.47 -12.05
C THR A 37 21.33 -5.46 -13.14
N ASN A 38 20.55 -6.54 -13.33
CA ASN A 38 20.95 -7.67 -14.17
C ASN A 38 20.40 -7.62 -15.60
N ILE A 39 19.24 -7.00 -15.82
CA ILE A 39 18.60 -6.95 -17.14
C ILE A 39 18.81 -5.58 -17.80
N CYS A 40 18.61 -4.49 -17.06
CA CYS A 40 18.86 -3.14 -17.59
C CYS A 40 20.34 -2.74 -17.57
N GLY A 41 21.19 -3.47 -16.84
CA GLY A 41 22.62 -3.17 -16.73
C GLY A 41 22.94 -1.85 -16.03
N LEU A 42 22.02 -1.34 -15.19
CA LEU A 42 22.27 -0.11 -14.44
C LEU A 42 23.34 -0.35 -13.36
N SER A 43 24.20 0.65 -13.17
CA SER A 43 25.13 0.68 -12.04
C SER A 43 24.35 0.56 -10.72
N PRO A 44 24.85 -0.23 -9.74
CA PRO A 44 24.21 -0.36 -8.42
C PRO A 44 23.96 0.99 -7.73
N ALA A 45 24.83 1.97 -7.98
CA ALA A 45 24.68 3.32 -7.44
C ALA A 45 23.46 4.04 -8.04
N ALA A 46 23.18 3.87 -9.32
CA ALA A 46 22.02 4.45 -9.99
C ALA A 46 20.71 3.75 -9.57
N CYS A 47 20.74 2.43 -9.34
CA CYS A 47 19.61 1.72 -8.77
C CYS A 47 19.31 2.21 -7.35
N ALA A 48 20.32 2.39 -6.52
CA ALA A 48 20.16 2.87 -5.15
C ALA A 48 19.53 4.28 -5.10
N THR A 49 19.96 5.21 -5.97
CA THR A 49 19.34 6.54 -6.05
C THR A 49 17.91 6.49 -6.55
N LEU A 50 17.59 5.62 -7.51
CA LEU A 50 16.23 5.44 -8.02
C LEU A 50 15.28 4.91 -6.92
N PHE A 51 15.70 3.88 -6.18
CA PHE A 51 14.94 3.38 -5.02
C PHE A 51 14.82 4.43 -3.91
N LEU A 52 15.87 5.22 -3.67
CA LEU A 52 15.83 6.31 -2.69
C LEU A 52 14.78 7.36 -3.06
N ILE A 53 14.74 7.76 -4.34
CA ILE A 53 13.74 8.71 -4.85
C ILE A 53 12.34 8.12 -4.73
N ALA A 54 12.15 6.86 -5.13
CA ALA A 54 10.85 6.18 -4.99
C ALA A 54 10.36 6.20 -3.53
N ARG A 55 11.24 5.88 -2.57
CA ARG A 55 10.90 5.92 -1.14
C ARG A 55 10.60 7.31 -0.62
N PHE A 56 11.27 8.34 -1.15
CA PHE A 56 10.96 9.72 -0.81
C PHE A 56 9.56 10.14 -1.30
N LEU A 57 9.19 9.70 -2.51
CA LEU A 57 7.85 9.94 -3.05
C LEU A 57 6.79 9.21 -2.22
N ASP A 58 7.03 7.95 -1.86
CA ASP A 58 6.13 7.19 -0.98
C ASP A 58 5.96 7.89 0.37
N ALA A 59 7.05 8.36 0.98
CA ALA A 59 7.01 9.08 2.25
C ALA A 59 6.19 10.39 2.22
N ILE A 60 6.03 11.01 1.05
CA ILE A 60 5.18 12.19 0.87
C ILE A 60 3.74 11.77 0.57
N ASN A 61 3.56 10.77 -0.29
CA ASN A 61 2.25 10.27 -0.70
C ASN A 61 1.47 9.67 0.47
N ASP A 62 2.14 8.93 1.36
CA ASP A 62 1.50 8.23 2.49
C ASP A 62 0.75 9.21 3.43
N PRO A 63 1.37 10.31 3.92
CA PRO A 63 0.65 11.36 4.67
C PRO A 63 -0.44 12.07 3.87
N LEU A 64 -0.24 12.29 2.57
CA LEU A 64 -1.19 12.98 1.71
C LEU A 64 -2.47 12.17 1.55
N VAL A 65 -2.33 10.88 1.28
CA VAL A 65 -3.44 9.93 1.22
C VAL A 65 -4.10 9.82 2.59
N GLY A 66 -3.33 9.72 3.68
CA GLY A 66 -3.86 9.73 5.04
C GLY A 66 -4.70 10.99 5.35
N PHE A 67 -4.20 12.16 4.99
CA PHE A 67 -4.90 13.43 5.18
C PHE A 67 -6.20 13.50 4.37
N ILE A 68 -6.19 13.03 3.12
CA ILE A 68 -7.38 12.94 2.28
C ILE A 68 -8.40 11.97 2.89
N ILE A 69 -7.96 10.83 3.41
CA ILE A 69 -8.81 9.84 4.08
C ILE A 69 -9.49 10.44 5.31
N ASP A 70 -8.75 11.21 6.11
CA ASP A 70 -9.28 11.86 7.30
C ASP A 70 -10.26 12.99 6.98
N HIS A 71 -10.10 13.67 5.83
CA HIS A 71 -11.01 14.74 5.38
C HIS A 71 -12.20 14.23 4.55
N LEU A 72 -12.24 12.95 4.20
CA LEU A 72 -13.36 12.37 3.45
C LEU A 72 -14.60 12.25 4.36
N PRO A 73 -15.77 12.78 3.92
CA PRO A 73 -16.98 12.79 4.73
C PRO A 73 -17.43 11.37 5.09
N THR A 74 -17.97 11.24 6.30
CA THR A 74 -18.48 9.98 6.86
C THR A 74 -19.55 9.40 5.94
N ARG A 75 -19.23 8.31 5.24
CA ARG A 75 -20.22 7.61 4.41
C ARG A 75 -21.00 6.60 5.28
N LYS A 76 -22.18 6.16 4.81
CA LYS A 76 -23.07 5.20 5.51
C LYS A 76 -22.39 3.89 5.99
N MET A 77 -21.19 3.57 5.51
CA MET A 77 -20.39 2.39 5.90
C MET A 77 -19.22 2.70 6.85
N GLY A 78 -19.12 3.91 7.41
CA GLY A 78 -18.02 4.36 8.28
C GLY A 78 -16.88 5.03 7.52
N HIS A 79 -16.02 5.80 8.23
CA HIS A 79 -14.94 6.60 7.62
C HIS A 79 -13.87 5.75 6.90
N PHE A 80 -13.42 4.64 7.50
CA PHE A 80 -12.27 3.86 6.99
C PHE A 80 -12.61 2.73 6.00
N ARG A 81 -13.82 2.17 6.07
CA ARG A 81 -14.21 1.00 5.25
C ARG A 81 -14.22 1.26 3.74
N PRO A 82 -14.80 2.36 3.22
CA PRO A 82 -14.86 2.58 1.78
C PRO A 82 -13.47 2.83 1.18
N THR A 83 -12.56 3.49 1.90
CA THR A 83 -11.21 3.72 1.41
C THR A 83 -10.37 2.44 1.39
N LEU A 84 -10.50 1.57 2.39
CA LEU A 84 -9.83 0.26 2.37
C LEU A 84 -10.29 -0.61 1.21
N ILE A 85 -11.60 -0.61 0.92
CA ILE A 85 -12.15 -1.34 -0.23
C ILE A 85 -11.64 -0.75 -1.54
N LEU A 86 -11.65 0.58 -1.70
CA LEU A 86 -11.13 1.25 -2.89
C LEU A 86 -9.63 0.97 -3.10
N GLY A 87 -8.84 1.03 -2.03
CA GLY A 87 -7.41 0.71 -2.05
C GLY A 87 -7.14 -0.74 -2.43
N THR A 88 -7.97 -1.67 -1.92
CA THR A 88 -7.88 -3.09 -2.29
C THR A 88 -8.22 -3.29 -3.76
N ILE A 89 -9.26 -2.63 -4.27
CA ILE A 89 -9.67 -2.71 -5.69
C ILE A 89 -8.58 -2.14 -6.61
N LEU A 90 -8.05 -0.95 -6.30
CA LEU A 90 -6.95 -0.34 -7.05
C LEU A 90 -5.71 -1.24 -7.06
N CYS A 91 -5.37 -1.82 -5.92
CA CYS A 91 -4.23 -2.73 -5.82
C CYS A 91 -4.46 -4.02 -6.62
N SER A 92 -5.66 -4.59 -6.59
CA SER A 92 -6.01 -5.77 -7.40
C SER A 92 -6.03 -5.45 -8.90
N ALA A 93 -6.46 -4.26 -9.30
CA ALA A 93 -6.43 -3.83 -10.70
C ALA A 93 -5.00 -3.58 -11.22
N ASN A 94 -4.08 -3.13 -10.36
CA ASN A 94 -2.68 -2.96 -10.72
C ASN A 94 -1.96 -4.31 -10.95
N PHE A 95 -2.48 -5.38 -10.35
CA PHE A 95 -1.91 -6.72 -10.39
C PHE A 95 -2.50 -7.67 -11.45
N LEU A 96 -3.56 -7.24 -12.14
CA LEU A 96 -4.18 -7.97 -13.25
C LEU A 96 -3.43 -7.68 -14.55
#